data_AF-A0A1Q6WGV6-F1
#
_entry.id   AF-A0A1Q6WGV6-F1
#
_cell.length_a   1.000
_cell.length_b   1.000
_cell.length_c   1.000
_cell.angle_alpha   90.00
_cell.angle_beta   90.00
_cell.angle_gamma   90.00
#
_symmetry.space_group_name_H-M   'P 1'
#
loop_
_entity.id
_entity.type
_entity.pdbx_description
1 polymer ?
#
loop_
_entity_poly.entity_id
_entity_poly.type
_entity_poly.pdbx_seq_one_letter_code
_entity_poly.pdbx_strand_id
1 'polypeptide(L)'
;MVPVRRALRLVIDHKAEIVEADGPAVHSERLTIPRPAVIRLVKFVHVPRRFRRQVTNTFLFARDDYRCQFCGRNQQELRHRECLTRDHLVPLSRGGTNGWANVLTACSSCNTRKGNLLPEEAGMHPLRPPFEPHFVHLAWAVRRLTSIQSKYIRMFYGSDVLARLEAL
;
A
#
# COMPACT_ATOMS: atom_id res chain seq x y z
N MET A 1 6.04 7.29 1.54
CA MET A 1 6.40 7.75 2.90
C MET A 1 7.86 7.43 3.20
N VAL A 2 8.64 8.40 3.64
CA VAL A 2 10.06 8.24 4.01
C VAL A 2 10.14 8.26 5.54
N PRO A 3 10.86 7.32 6.21
CA PRO A 3 11.03 7.37 7.66
C PRO A 3 11.72 8.65 8.12
N VAL A 4 11.36 9.18 9.29
CA VAL A 4 11.90 10.45 9.83
C VAL A 4 13.43 10.46 9.86
N ARG A 5 14.08 9.38 10.29
CA ARG A 5 15.56 9.28 10.28
C ARG A 5 16.16 9.50 8.88
N ARG A 6 15.52 8.95 7.84
CA ARG A 6 15.98 9.15 6.45
C ARG A 6 15.66 10.56 5.96
N ALA A 7 14.52 11.13 6.33
CA ALA A 7 14.18 12.51 6.00
C ALA A 7 15.20 13.48 6.60
N LEU A 8 15.55 13.34 7.88
CA LEU A 8 16.59 14.12 8.54
C LEU A 8 17.94 14.01 7.82
N ARG A 9 18.36 12.80 7.44
CA ARG A 9 19.59 12.61 6.66
C ARG A 9 19.58 13.37 5.33
N LEU A 10 18.45 13.36 4.61
CA LEU A 10 18.34 14.10 3.34
C LEU A 10 18.41 15.62 3.54
N VAL A 11 17.86 16.12 4.63
CA VAL A 11 17.91 17.54 5.00
C VAL A 11 19.33 17.95 5.40
N ILE A 12 19.98 17.15 6.26
CA ILE A 12 21.37 17.38 6.70
C ILE A 12 22.34 17.32 5.52
N ASP A 13 22.14 16.38 4.59
CA ASP A 13 22.95 16.27 3.36
C ASP A 13 22.67 17.39 2.34
N HIS A 14 21.78 18.35 2.63
CA HIS A 14 21.32 19.40 1.71
C HIS A 14 20.77 18.87 0.38
N LYS A 15 20.12 17.69 0.42
CA LYS A 15 19.41 17.07 -0.72
C LYS A 15 17.92 17.35 -0.67
N ALA A 16 17.41 17.73 0.50
CA ALA A 16 16.03 18.10 0.73
C ALA A 16 15.94 19.30 1.67
N GLU A 17 14.80 19.95 1.65
CA GLU A 17 14.42 20.99 2.60
C GLU A 17 13.11 20.61 3.30
N ILE A 18 12.89 21.16 4.49
CA ILE A 18 11.67 20.94 5.26
C ILE A 18 10.63 21.96 4.77
N VAL A 19 9.49 21.47 4.29
CA VAL A 19 8.35 22.30 3.88
C VAL A 19 7.38 22.49 5.05
N GLU A 20 7.09 21.40 5.77
CA GLU A 20 6.29 21.43 6.99
C GLU A 20 6.93 20.54 8.07
N ALA A 21 6.84 21.00 9.31
CA ALA A 21 7.31 20.29 10.48
C ALA A 21 6.14 19.96 11.41
N ASP A 22 6.22 18.85 12.14
CA ASP A 22 5.20 18.42 13.08
C ASP A 22 5.82 17.69 14.28
N GLY A 23 5.34 18.01 15.48
CA GLY A 23 5.84 17.47 16.74
C GLY A 23 7.14 18.11 17.27
N PRO A 24 7.74 17.51 18.32
CA PRO A 24 8.92 18.07 18.98
C PRO A 24 10.14 18.03 18.07
N ALA A 25 11.00 19.05 18.19
CA ALA A 25 12.25 19.14 17.44
C ALA A 25 13.18 17.96 17.75
N VAL A 26 14.04 17.66 16.79
CA VAL A 26 15.06 16.62 16.90
C VAL A 26 16.37 17.29 17.26
N HIS A 27 17.03 16.80 18.30
CA HIS A 27 18.24 17.38 18.84
C HIS A 27 19.43 16.43 18.69
N SER A 28 20.60 17.01 18.48
CA SER A 28 21.91 16.43 18.75
C SER A 28 22.65 17.35 19.72
N GLU A 29 23.87 16.96 20.10
CA GLU A 29 24.73 17.81 20.94
C GLU A 29 24.91 19.23 20.36
N ARG A 30 24.98 19.36 19.02
CA ARG A 30 25.36 20.62 18.35
C ARG A 30 24.27 21.19 17.43
N LEU A 31 23.15 20.50 17.27
CA LEU A 31 22.17 20.84 16.25
C LEU A 31 20.74 20.58 16.74
N THR A 32 19.86 21.53 16.44
CA THR A 32 18.41 21.36 16.62
C THR A 32 17.74 21.52 15.26
N ILE A 33 16.96 20.51 14.86
CA ILE A 33 16.25 20.50 13.58
C ILE A 33 14.75 20.32 13.85
N PRO A 34 13.86 21.13 13.24
CA PRO A 34 12.42 20.86 13.26
C PRO A 34 12.12 19.44 12.78
N ARG A 35 11.21 18.73 13.44
CA ARG A 35 10.88 17.36 13.04
C ARG A 35 10.15 17.37 11.69
N PRO A 36 10.73 16.78 10.63
CA PRO A 36 10.18 16.91 9.28
C PRO A 36 8.89 16.10 9.14
N ALA A 37 7.81 16.76 8.72
CA ALA A 37 6.55 16.12 8.32
C ALA A 37 6.47 16.00 6.79
N VAL A 38 6.86 17.06 6.07
CA VAL A 38 6.90 17.12 4.61
C VAL A 38 8.25 17.70 4.20
N ILE A 39 8.93 17.01 3.27
CA ILE A 39 10.20 17.45 2.70
C ILE A 39 10.10 17.55 1.19
N ARG A 40 10.79 18.54 0.60
CA ARG A 40 10.94 18.70 -0.84
C ARG A 40 12.37 18.39 -1.24
N LEU A 41 12.55 17.55 -2.25
CA LEU A 41 13.88 17.31 -2.82
C LEU A 41 14.30 18.55 -3.64
N VAL A 42 15.47 19.10 -3.34
CA VAL A 42 16.06 20.23 -4.07
C VAL A 42 17.11 19.78 -5.09
N LYS A 43 17.48 18.50 -5.05
CA LYS A 43 18.38 17.84 -6.01
C LYS A 43 17.78 16.50 -6.39
N PHE A 44 18.09 16.03 -7.60
CA PHE A 44 17.66 14.70 -8.02
C PHE A 44 18.30 13.62 -7.13
N VAL A 45 17.48 12.77 -6.54
CA VAL A 45 17.93 11.59 -5.80
C VAL A 45 17.38 10.36 -6.52
N HIS A 46 18.27 9.54 -7.07
CA HIS A 46 17.86 8.28 -7.68
C HIS A 46 17.27 7.37 -6.59
N VAL A 47 15.96 7.14 -6.65
CA VAL A 47 15.26 6.19 -5.77
C VAL A 47 15.22 4.85 -6.48
N PRO A 48 15.98 3.83 -6.04
CA PRO A 48 15.96 2.52 -6.68
C PRO A 48 14.55 1.94 -6.59
N ARG A 49 13.91 1.73 -7.74
CA ARG A 49 12.56 1.19 -7.85
C ARG A 49 12.44 -0.29 -7.41
N ARG A 50 13.53 -0.90 -6.93
CA ARG A 50 13.65 -2.34 -6.66
C ARG A 50 12.66 -2.87 -5.61
N PHE A 51 12.22 -2.03 -4.67
CA PHE A 51 11.21 -2.39 -3.66
C PHE A 51 9.77 -2.48 -4.20
N ARG A 52 9.52 -2.17 -5.48
CA ARG A 52 8.16 -2.08 -6.06
C ARG A 52 7.53 -3.42 -6.47
N ARG A 53 8.32 -4.49 -6.60
CA ARG A 53 7.85 -5.75 -7.25
C ARG A 53 7.30 -6.80 -6.28
N GLN A 54 7.62 -6.73 -4.99
CA GLN A 54 7.15 -7.74 -4.05
C GLN A 54 5.77 -7.37 -3.50
N VAL A 55 4.79 -8.22 -3.74
CA VAL A 55 3.47 -8.09 -3.16
C VAL A 55 3.50 -8.60 -1.72
N THR A 56 3.24 -7.72 -0.75
CA THR A 56 3.01 -8.09 0.65
C THR A 56 1.51 -8.21 0.91
N ASN A 57 1.10 -9.01 1.89
CA ASN A 57 -0.34 -9.16 2.21
C ASN A 57 -0.96 -7.84 2.66
N THR A 58 -0.22 -7.01 3.40
CA THR A 58 -0.68 -5.69 3.82
C THR A 58 -1.08 -4.81 2.63
N PHE A 59 -0.25 -4.77 1.58
CA PHE A 59 -0.58 -4.00 0.38
C PHE A 59 -1.61 -4.69 -0.51
N LEU A 60 -1.58 -6.02 -0.58
CA LEU A 60 -2.56 -6.79 -1.35
C LEU A 60 -3.98 -6.58 -0.83
N PHE A 61 -4.16 -6.70 0.49
CA PHE A 61 -5.46 -6.54 1.13
C PHE A 61 -5.96 -5.11 1.00
N ALA A 62 -5.07 -4.12 1.16
CA ALA A 62 -5.44 -2.72 0.95
C ALA A 62 -5.80 -2.39 -0.51
N ARG A 63 -5.14 -3.00 -1.52
CA ARG A 63 -5.52 -2.85 -2.94
C ARG A 63 -6.95 -3.33 -3.19
N ASP A 64 -7.32 -4.41 -2.51
CA ASP A 64 -8.59 -5.12 -2.70
C ASP A 64 -9.66 -4.68 -1.68
N ASP A 65 -9.50 -3.50 -1.08
CA ASP A 65 -10.42 -2.88 -0.12
C ASP A 65 -10.74 -3.80 1.09
N TYR A 66 -9.78 -4.62 1.50
CA TYR A 66 -9.91 -5.66 2.53
C TYR A 66 -11.11 -6.60 2.28
N ARG A 67 -11.37 -6.90 0.99
CA ARG A 67 -12.47 -7.77 0.54
C ARG A 67 -11.96 -8.98 -0.24
N CYS A 68 -12.62 -10.11 -0.01
CA CYS A 68 -12.44 -11.29 -0.83
C CYS A 68 -12.87 -11.00 -2.27
N GLN A 69 -11.97 -11.14 -3.22
CA GLN A 69 -12.27 -10.89 -4.64
C GLN A 69 -13.18 -11.95 -5.24
N PHE A 70 -13.47 -13.08 -4.60
CA PHE A 70 -14.44 -14.06 -5.13
C PHE A 70 -15.86 -13.85 -4.60
N CYS A 71 -16.02 -13.61 -3.29
CA CYS A 71 -17.36 -13.50 -2.68
C CYS A 71 -17.73 -12.09 -2.23
N GLY A 72 -16.84 -11.10 -2.35
CA GLY A 72 -17.08 -9.70 -1.98
C GLY A 72 -17.06 -9.39 -0.49
N ARG A 73 -17.11 -10.42 0.37
CA ARG A 73 -17.13 -10.27 1.83
C ARG A 73 -15.85 -9.59 2.34
N ASN A 74 -16.03 -8.56 3.16
CA ASN A 74 -14.96 -7.92 3.92
C ASN A 74 -14.65 -8.68 5.20
N GLN A 75 -13.61 -8.27 5.93
CA GLN A 75 -13.16 -8.94 7.16
C GLN A 75 -14.23 -9.03 8.26
N GLN A 76 -15.18 -8.10 8.33
CA GLN A 76 -16.27 -8.09 9.33
C GLN A 76 -17.40 -9.05 8.95
N GLU A 77 -17.57 -9.33 7.66
CA GLU A 77 -18.57 -10.23 7.09
C GLU A 77 -18.07 -11.70 7.03
N LEU A 78 -16.79 -11.95 7.32
CA LEU A 78 -16.21 -13.29 7.38
C LEU A 78 -16.66 -14.04 8.64
N ARG A 79 -16.83 -15.35 8.52
CA ARG A 79 -17.13 -16.21 9.67
C ARG A 79 -15.95 -16.23 10.64
N HIS A 80 -16.19 -16.56 11.90
CA HIS A 80 -15.17 -16.55 12.97
C HIS A 80 -13.85 -17.29 12.63
N ARG A 81 -13.92 -18.37 11.83
CA ARG A 81 -12.74 -19.15 11.40
C ARG A 81 -12.23 -18.81 9.99
N GLU A 82 -12.86 -17.85 9.32
CA GLU A 82 -12.42 -17.36 8.02
C GLU A 82 -11.50 -16.16 8.20
N CYS A 83 -10.49 -16.05 7.34
CA CYS A 83 -9.59 -14.91 7.29
C CYS A 83 -9.26 -14.56 5.84
N LEU A 84 -8.80 -13.32 5.62
CA LEU A 84 -8.27 -12.94 4.32
C LEU A 84 -6.89 -13.56 4.12
N THR A 85 -6.68 -14.08 2.92
CA THR A 85 -5.49 -14.79 2.47
C THR A 85 -5.10 -14.29 1.09
N ARG A 86 -3.86 -14.59 0.69
CA ARG A 86 -3.42 -14.41 -0.69
C ARG A 86 -3.81 -15.64 -1.50
N ASP A 87 -4.34 -15.39 -2.67
CA ASP A 87 -4.57 -16.40 -3.70
C ASP A 87 -3.94 -15.95 -5.03
N HIS A 88 -3.76 -16.90 -5.94
CA HIS A 88 -3.21 -16.71 -7.27
C HIS A 88 -4.27 -17.06 -8.32
N LEU A 89 -4.51 -16.15 -9.26
CA LEU A 89 -5.43 -16.36 -10.38
C LEU A 89 -5.03 -17.63 -11.14
N VAL A 90 -3.79 -17.67 -11.62
CA VAL A 90 -3.11 -18.89 -12.08
C VAL A 90 -2.33 -19.47 -10.90
N PRO A 91 -2.64 -20.68 -10.42
CA PRO A 91 -1.90 -21.33 -9.33
C PRO A 91 -0.40 -21.46 -9.62
N LEU A 92 0.45 -21.37 -8.58
CA LEU A 92 1.91 -21.56 -8.73
C LEU A 92 2.27 -22.92 -9.34
N SER A 93 1.54 -23.98 -8.97
CA SER A 93 1.70 -25.32 -9.54
C SER A 93 1.38 -25.41 -11.04
N ARG A 94 0.74 -24.38 -11.61
CA ARG A 94 0.40 -24.26 -13.03
C ARG A 94 1.17 -23.12 -13.72
N GLY A 95 2.29 -22.69 -13.16
CA GLY A 95 3.16 -21.66 -13.75
C GLY A 95 2.75 -20.21 -13.43
N GLY A 96 1.84 -20.01 -12.48
CA GLY A 96 1.52 -18.67 -11.99
C GLY A 96 2.70 -17.96 -11.32
N THR A 97 2.60 -16.64 -11.17
CA THR A 97 3.64 -15.80 -10.54
C THR A 97 3.16 -15.13 -9.27
N ASN A 98 4.10 -14.68 -8.42
CA ASN A 98 3.79 -13.85 -7.25
C ASN A 98 3.62 -12.35 -7.58
N GLY A 99 3.40 -12.01 -8.86
CA GLY A 99 3.27 -10.63 -9.32
C GLY A 99 1.86 -10.07 -9.15
N TRP A 100 1.74 -8.73 -9.11
CA TRP A 100 0.48 -8.01 -8.94
C TRP A 100 -0.62 -8.41 -9.92
N ALA A 101 -0.26 -8.74 -11.15
CA ALA A 101 -1.19 -9.18 -12.20
C ALA A 101 -1.74 -10.60 -11.99
N ASN A 102 -1.24 -11.35 -11.02
CA ASN A 102 -1.68 -12.73 -10.75
C ASN A 102 -2.20 -12.92 -9.32
N VAL A 103 -1.82 -12.08 -8.35
CA VAL A 103 -2.22 -12.26 -6.95
C VAL A 103 -3.43 -11.40 -6.58
N LEU A 104 -4.29 -11.97 -5.73
CA LEU A 104 -5.50 -11.33 -5.21
C LEU A 104 -5.81 -11.76 -3.78
N THR A 105 -6.67 -10.98 -3.14
CA THR A 105 -7.21 -11.26 -1.81
C THR A 105 -8.36 -12.24 -1.92
N ALA A 106 -8.30 -13.34 -1.17
CA ALA A 106 -9.37 -14.33 -1.06
C ALA A 106 -9.61 -14.69 0.41
N CYS A 107 -10.85 -14.89 0.83
CA CYS A 107 -11.09 -15.50 2.13
C CYS A 107 -10.65 -16.97 2.11
N SER A 108 -10.25 -17.51 3.27
CA SER A 108 -9.72 -18.87 3.38
C SER A 108 -10.66 -19.94 2.79
N SER A 109 -11.97 -19.80 2.92
CA SER A 109 -12.95 -20.74 2.32
C SER A 109 -12.99 -20.68 0.79
N CYS A 110 -13.02 -19.49 0.20
CA CYS A 110 -12.94 -19.33 -1.25
C CYS A 110 -11.59 -19.81 -1.80
N ASN A 111 -10.50 -19.48 -1.10
CA ASN A 111 -9.16 -19.91 -1.48
C ASN A 111 -9.05 -21.45 -1.49
N THR A 112 -9.50 -22.12 -0.42
CA THR A 112 -9.55 -23.59 -0.37
C THR A 112 -10.45 -24.19 -1.45
N ARG A 113 -11.61 -23.57 -1.74
CA ARG A 113 -12.52 -24.03 -2.79
C ARG A 113 -11.89 -23.95 -4.18
N LYS A 114 -11.14 -22.88 -4.48
CA LYS A 114 -10.44 -22.74 -5.76
C LYS A 114 -9.25 -23.70 -5.84
N GLY A 115 -8.45 -23.80 -4.78
CA GLY A 115 -7.31 -24.70 -4.72
C GLY A 115 -6.32 -24.49 -5.87
N ASN A 116 -6.00 -25.56 -6.60
CA ASN A 116 -5.11 -25.55 -7.76
C ASN A 116 -5.83 -25.41 -9.11
N LEU A 117 -7.09 -24.98 -9.10
CA LEU A 117 -7.90 -24.75 -10.29
C LEU A 117 -7.72 -23.33 -10.83
N LEU A 118 -7.93 -23.16 -12.12
CA LEU A 118 -8.13 -21.87 -12.78
C LEU A 118 -9.52 -21.30 -12.42
N PRO A 119 -9.72 -19.97 -12.52
CA PRO A 119 -11.02 -19.34 -12.29
C PRO A 119 -12.17 -19.99 -13.08
N GLU A 120 -11.91 -20.33 -14.34
CA GLU A 120 -12.86 -20.96 -15.26
C GLU A 120 -13.22 -22.37 -14.79
N GLU A 121 -12.23 -23.14 -14.32
CA GLU A 121 -12.40 -24.52 -13.83
C GLU A 121 -13.18 -24.58 -12.51
N ALA A 122 -12.96 -23.60 -11.63
CA ALA A 122 -13.65 -23.51 -10.34
C ALA A 122 -15.03 -22.85 -10.45
N GLY A 123 -15.36 -22.22 -11.59
CA GLY A 123 -16.51 -21.32 -11.72
C GLY A 123 -16.42 -20.12 -10.77
N MET A 124 -15.21 -19.63 -10.52
CA MET A 124 -14.90 -18.60 -9.53
C MET A 124 -14.09 -17.48 -10.17
N HIS A 125 -14.78 -16.47 -10.70
CA HIS A 125 -14.13 -15.29 -11.24
C HIS A 125 -13.96 -14.20 -10.18
N PRO A 126 -12.83 -13.48 -10.17
CA PRO A 126 -12.67 -12.36 -9.27
C PRO A 126 -13.58 -11.19 -9.68
N LEU A 127 -14.06 -10.43 -8.70
CA LEU A 127 -14.87 -9.22 -8.89
C LEU A 127 -14.15 -8.16 -9.73
N ARG A 128 -12.82 -8.10 -9.61
CA ARG A 128 -11.95 -7.24 -10.41
C ARG A 128 -10.72 -8.04 -10.85
N PRO A 129 -10.24 -7.87 -12.09
CA PRO A 129 -9.00 -8.49 -12.53
C PRO A 129 -7.81 -7.94 -11.70
N PRO A 130 -6.84 -8.77 -11.32
CA PRO A 130 -5.66 -8.30 -10.60
C PRO A 130 -4.88 -7.27 -11.43
N PHE A 131 -4.49 -6.17 -10.78
CA PHE A 131 -3.73 -5.10 -11.41
C PHE A 131 -2.58 -4.65 -10.51
N GLU A 132 -1.58 -4.00 -11.11
CA GLU A 132 -0.50 -3.32 -10.38
C GLU A 132 -0.97 -1.91 -9.99
N PRO A 133 -1.16 -1.64 -8.69
CA PRO A 133 -1.59 -0.33 -8.24
C PRO A 133 -0.45 0.68 -8.24
N HIS A 134 -0.81 1.97 -8.29
CA HIS A 134 0.18 3.03 -8.12
C HIS A 134 0.75 3.01 -6.69
N PHE A 135 2.06 2.76 -6.55
CA PHE A 135 2.71 2.52 -5.26
C PHE A 135 2.48 3.63 -4.21
N VAL A 136 2.39 4.89 -4.66
CA VAL A 136 2.14 6.01 -3.75
C VAL A 136 0.77 5.89 -3.09
N HIS A 137 -0.26 5.49 -3.85
CA HIS A 137 -1.62 5.32 -3.32
C HIS A 137 -1.68 4.15 -2.32
N LEU A 138 -1.04 3.03 -2.64
CA LEU A 138 -0.90 1.91 -1.71
C LEU A 138 -0.23 2.31 -0.40
N ALA A 139 0.86 3.08 -0.47
CA ALA A 139 1.60 3.51 0.71
C ALA A 139 0.78 4.40 1.66
N TRP A 140 -0.26 5.05 1.14
CA TRP A 140 -1.23 5.83 1.90
C TRP A 140 -2.38 4.97 2.41
N ALA A 141 -2.92 4.06 1.59
CA ALA A 141 -4.03 3.18 1.96
C ALA A 141 -3.78 2.37 3.25
N VAL A 142 -2.54 1.96 3.51
CA VAL A 142 -2.18 1.20 4.73
C VAL A 142 -1.89 2.08 5.95
N ARG A 143 -2.17 3.39 5.91
CA ARG A 143 -1.89 4.31 7.02
C ARG A 143 -3.06 5.26 7.26
N ARG A 144 -3.32 5.58 8.53
CA ARG A 144 -4.15 6.74 8.89
C ARG A 144 -3.43 8.01 8.47
N LEU A 145 -4.01 8.74 7.52
CA LEU A 145 -3.48 10.00 7.03
C LEU A 145 -3.56 11.07 8.12
N THR A 146 -2.49 11.84 8.28
CA THR A 146 -2.54 13.06 9.11
C THR A 146 -3.19 14.20 8.33
N SER A 147 -3.70 15.22 9.02
CA SER A 147 -4.27 16.42 8.39
C SER A 147 -3.28 17.09 7.41
N ILE A 148 -1.99 17.14 7.79
CA ILE A 148 -0.90 17.60 6.92
C ILE A 148 -0.83 16.74 5.65
N GLN A 149 -0.82 15.42 5.77
CA GLN A 149 -0.76 14.55 4.60
C GLN A 149 -1.99 14.70 3.69
N SER A 150 -3.20 14.78 4.26
CA SER A 150 -4.43 14.98 3.51
C SER A 150 -4.40 16.29 2.70
N LYS A 151 -3.87 17.38 3.26
CA LYS A 151 -3.66 18.66 2.55
C LYS A 151 -2.82 18.47 1.28
N TYR A 152 -1.66 17.81 1.38
CA TYR A 152 -0.77 17.61 0.24
C TYR A 152 -1.30 16.58 -0.78
N ILE A 153 -1.97 15.53 -0.31
CA ILE A 153 -2.62 14.55 -1.19
C ILE A 153 -3.68 15.25 -2.02
N ARG A 154 -4.56 16.05 -1.40
CA ARG A 154 -5.56 16.84 -2.11
C ARG A 154 -4.94 17.77 -3.14
N MET A 155 -3.90 18.50 -2.75
CA MET A 155 -3.24 19.48 -3.61
C MET A 155 -2.60 18.86 -4.86
N PHE A 156 -1.99 17.67 -4.75
CA PHE A 156 -1.26 17.06 -5.86
C PHE A 156 -2.03 15.97 -6.62
N TYR A 157 -3.00 15.32 -5.98
CA TYR A 157 -3.72 14.16 -6.52
C TYR A 157 -5.24 14.36 -6.59
N GLY A 158 -5.75 15.49 -6.10
CA GLY A 158 -7.17 15.84 -6.15
C GLY A 158 -7.99 15.27 -4.98
N SER A 159 -9.21 15.77 -4.85
CA SER A 159 -10.14 15.42 -3.76
C SER A 159 -10.66 13.98 -3.86
N ASP A 160 -10.85 13.46 -5.08
CA ASP A 160 -11.38 12.10 -5.29
C ASP A 160 -10.42 11.03 -4.78
N VAL A 161 -9.11 11.23 -4.99
CA VAL A 161 -8.07 10.31 -4.49
C VAL A 161 -8.04 10.34 -2.98
N LEU A 162 -8.14 11.52 -2.36
CA LEU A 162 -8.20 11.64 -0.91
C LEU A 162 -9.42 10.93 -0.32
N ALA A 163 -10.61 11.15 -0.88
CA ALA A 163 -11.85 10.53 -0.42
C ALA A 163 -11.78 8.99 -0.49
N ARG A 164 -11.19 8.44 -1.56
CA ARG A 164 -10.95 6.99 -1.67
C ARG A 164 -10.01 6.48 -0.59
N LEU A 165 -8.93 7.21 -0.27
CA LEU A 165 -7.97 6.82 0.75
C LEU A 165 -8.54 6.90 2.17
N GLU A 166 -9.43 7.85 2.43
CA GLU A 166 -10.09 8.02 3.73
C GLU A 166 -11.20 6.97 3.96
N ALA A 167 -11.71 6.35 2.89
CA ALA A 167 -12.74 5.31 2.95
C ALA A 167 -12.18 3.88 3.14
N LEU A 168 -10.86 3.69 3.09
CA LEU A 168 -10.16 2.42 3.29
C LEU A 168 -9.82 2.17 4.76
#